data_AF-A0A1F9MK52-F1
#
_entry.id   AF-A0A1F9MK52-F1
#
_cell.length_a   1.000
_cell.length_b   1.000
_cell.length_c   1.000
_cell.angle_alpha   90.00
_cell.angle_beta   90.00
_cell.angle_gamma   90.00
#
_symmetry.space_group_name_H-M   'P 1'
#
loop_
_entity.id
_entity.type
_entity.pdbx_description
1 polymer ?
#
loop_
_entity_poly.entity_id
_entity_poly.type
_entity_poly.pdbx_seq_one_letter_code
_entity_poly.pdbx_strand_id
1 'polypeptide(L)'
;MTDINRCKQCGTCCRKGGPALRRDDLYLVRQGHIRHDQLVTIRRGEMGYNPATARLEPVPVELLKIRGQGSGWTCLFFADAGNACTIYENRPATCRILQCWQPEDLLATIYQNTLRRADLINHHDPILAEIDRHERACSGRLFTELLSQVGGTEDFAQLTELVRADLVIRAEVAKTAGFPLEMEMFILGRPFFKQLAGSGIECVAEGGGIRLQRDKR
;
A
#
# COMPACT_ATOMS: atom_id res chain seq x y z
N MET A 1 30.03 -23.38 -10.82
CA MET A 1 28.59 -23.24 -11.15
C MET A 1 27.93 -22.50 -9.99
N THR A 2 27.54 -21.25 -10.22
CA THR A 2 26.81 -20.47 -9.21
C THR A 2 25.43 -21.07 -9.05
N ASP A 3 25.07 -21.49 -7.84
CA ASP A 3 23.76 -22.03 -7.50
C ASP A 3 22.67 -20.99 -7.83
N ILE A 4 21.95 -21.18 -8.93
CA ILE A 4 20.89 -20.27 -9.40
C ILE A 4 19.54 -20.68 -8.81
N ASN A 5 19.41 -21.74 -7.99
CA ASN A 5 18.10 -22.28 -7.61
C ASN A 5 17.55 -21.76 -6.27
N ARG A 6 18.19 -20.78 -5.63
CA ARG A 6 17.72 -20.20 -4.36
C ARG A 6 17.98 -18.71 -4.25
N CYS A 7 17.19 -18.03 -3.42
CA CYS A 7 17.43 -16.64 -3.08
C CYS A 7 18.80 -16.51 -2.40
N LYS A 8 19.64 -15.59 -2.92
CA LYS A 8 20.99 -15.29 -2.41
C LYS A 8 21.01 -14.15 -1.39
N GLN A 9 19.84 -13.68 -0.95
CA GLN A 9 19.70 -12.51 -0.07
C GLN A 9 20.49 -11.30 -0.59
N CYS A 10 20.39 -11.00 -1.89
CA CYS A 10 21.07 -9.84 -2.49
C CYS A 10 20.34 -8.50 -2.25
N GLY A 11 19.14 -8.53 -1.68
CA GLY A 11 18.33 -7.34 -1.39
C GLY A 11 17.63 -6.69 -2.58
N THR A 12 17.91 -7.08 -3.83
CA THR A 12 17.35 -6.42 -5.03
C THR A 12 15.82 -6.34 -5.01
N CYS A 13 15.11 -7.44 -4.73
CA CYS A 13 13.65 -7.45 -4.66
C CYS A 13 13.11 -6.71 -3.43
N CYS A 14 13.86 -6.70 -2.33
CA CYS A 14 13.49 -6.00 -1.11
C CYS A 14 13.52 -4.48 -1.33
N ARG A 15 14.56 -3.96 -1.97
CA ARG A 15 14.70 -2.54 -2.34
C ARG A 15 13.62 -2.06 -3.32
N LYS A 16 13.09 -2.96 -4.15
CA LYS A 16 12.03 -2.63 -5.13
C LYS A 16 10.64 -2.44 -4.53
N GLY A 17 10.37 -2.92 -3.32
CA GLY A 17 9.00 -2.80 -2.79
C GLY A 17 8.55 -3.80 -1.74
N GLY A 18 9.28 -4.90 -1.53
CA GLY A 18 8.77 -6.01 -0.74
C GLY A 18 7.48 -6.65 -1.31
N PRO A 19 6.99 -7.72 -0.68
CA PRO A 19 5.85 -8.49 -1.18
C PRO A 19 4.50 -7.90 -0.82
N ALA A 20 3.51 -8.08 -1.70
CA ALA A 20 2.11 -8.18 -1.29
C ALA A 20 1.86 -9.58 -0.71
N LEU A 21 1.02 -9.66 0.32
CA LEU A 21 0.69 -10.89 1.02
C LEU A 21 -0.42 -11.65 0.28
N ARG A 22 -0.28 -12.97 0.27
CA ARG A 22 -1.31 -13.91 -0.20
C ARG A 22 -2.09 -14.44 0.99
N ARG A 23 -3.27 -15.02 0.77
CA ARG A 23 -4.05 -15.61 1.88
C ARG A 23 -3.29 -16.72 2.59
N ASP A 24 -2.40 -17.40 1.87
CA ASP A 24 -1.47 -18.40 2.42
C ASP A 24 -0.49 -17.81 3.45
N ASP A 25 -0.31 -16.48 3.47
CA ASP A 25 0.52 -15.75 4.43
C ASP A 25 -0.24 -15.36 5.71
N LEU A 26 -1.53 -15.74 5.84
CA LEU A 26 -2.35 -15.45 7.02
C LEU A 26 -1.69 -15.93 8.33
N TYR A 27 -1.01 -17.07 8.29
CA TYR A 27 -0.31 -17.60 9.47
C TYR A 27 0.83 -16.68 9.94
N LEU A 28 1.51 -15.97 9.02
CA LEU A 28 2.59 -15.03 9.38
C LEU A 28 2.08 -13.89 10.26
N VAL A 29 0.85 -13.43 9.99
CA VAL A 29 0.23 -12.38 10.79
C VAL A 29 -0.31 -12.94 12.11
N ARG A 30 -1.01 -14.07 12.07
CA ARG A 30 -1.59 -14.70 13.26
C ARG A 30 -0.54 -15.16 14.29
N GLN A 31 0.64 -15.55 13.83
CA GLN A 31 1.76 -15.96 14.69
C GLN A 31 2.66 -14.77 15.10
N GLY A 32 2.36 -13.55 14.66
CA GLY A 32 3.10 -12.35 15.05
C GLY A 32 4.43 -12.13 14.32
N HIS A 33 4.74 -12.90 13.28
CA HIS A 33 5.92 -12.66 12.43
C HIS A 33 5.80 -11.36 11.63
N ILE A 34 4.57 -10.99 11.27
CA ILE A 34 4.25 -9.71 10.63
C ILE A 34 3.08 -9.08 11.38
N ARG A 35 3.27 -7.91 11.97
CA ARG A 35 2.22 -7.21 12.71
C ARG A 35 1.39 -6.31 11.78
N HIS A 36 0.18 -5.94 12.22
CA HIS A 36 -0.70 -5.05 11.47
C HIS A 36 -0.07 -3.69 11.17
N ASP A 37 0.65 -3.09 12.13
CA ASP A 37 1.35 -1.80 11.96
C ASP A 37 2.50 -1.85 10.93
N GLN A 38 2.94 -3.06 10.56
CA GLN A 38 3.96 -3.31 9.52
C GLN A 38 3.35 -3.52 8.13
N LEU A 39 2.02 -3.47 8.01
CA LEU A 39 1.28 -3.62 6.76
C LEU A 39 0.70 -2.29 6.29
N VAL A 40 0.55 -2.17 4.98
CA VAL A 40 -0.20 -1.11 4.31
C VAL A 40 -1.22 -1.73 3.37
N THR A 41 -2.43 -1.18 3.39
CA THR A 41 -3.47 -1.52 2.43
C THR A 41 -3.29 -0.68 1.17
N ILE A 42 -3.10 -1.36 0.04
CA ILE A 42 -3.27 -0.78 -1.29
C ILE A 42 -4.70 -1.08 -1.72
N ARG A 43 -5.53 -0.05 -1.82
CA ARG A 43 -6.97 -0.19 -2.00
C ARG A 43 -7.30 -0.45 -3.46
N ARG A 44 -8.43 -1.10 -3.73
CA ARG A 44 -8.91 -1.30 -5.11
C ARG A 44 -9.03 0.05 -5.83
N GLY A 45 -8.51 0.11 -7.05
CA GLY A 45 -8.47 1.31 -7.89
C GLY A 45 -7.30 2.25 -7.60
N GLU A 46 -6.56 2.06 -6.50
CA GLU A 46 -5.35 2.82 -6.20
C GLU A 46 -4.23 2.51 -7.21
N MET A 47 -3.42 3.53 -7.55
CA MET A 47 -2.26 3.32 -8.40
C MET A 47 -1.19 2.48 -7.70
N GLY A 48 -0.88 1.33 -8.29
CA GLY A 48 0.17 0.40 -7.86
C GLY A 48 1.07 0.00 -9.02
N TYR A 49 2.34 -0.29 -8.73
CA TYR A 49 3.25 -0.81 -9.76
C TYR A 49 2.94 -2.27 -10.04
N ASN A 50 2.56 -2.59 -11.27
CA ASN A 50 2.37 -3.96 -11.73
C ASN A 50 3.66 -4.48 -12.37
N PRO A 51 4.35 -5.46 -11.75
CA PRO A 51 5.59 -6.00 -12.30
C PRO A 51 5.40 -6.82 -13.59
N ALA A 52 4.18 -7.27 -13.93
CA ALA A 52 3.92 -7.96 -15.19
C ALA A 52 3.85 -7.00 -16.39
N THR A 53 3.26 -5.81 -16.21
CA THR A 53 3.16 -4.79 -17.26
C THR A 53 4.28 -3.75 -17.19
N ALA A 54 5.06 -3.77 -16.10
CA ALA A 54 6.08 -2.79 -15.76
C ALA A 54 5.55 -1.34 -15.71
N ARG A 55 4.28 -1.15 -15.31
CA ARG A 55 3.60 0.15 -15.30
C ARG A 55 2.97 0.44 -13.95
N LEU A 56 2.76 1.73 -13.70
CA LEU A 56 1.87 2.18 -12.63
C LEU A 56 0.45 2.16 -13.18
N GLU A 57 -0.43 1.40 -12.54
CA GLU A 57 -1.81 1.21 -13.00
C GLU A 57 -2.76 0.98 -11.81
N PRO A 58 -4.08 1.19 -11.98
CA PRO A 58 -5.05 0.95 -10.92
C PRO A 58 -5.06 -0.53 -10.53
N VAL A 59 -4.89 -0.84 -9.24
CA VAL A 59 -4.95 -2.23 -8.77
C VAL A 59 -6.41 -2.74 -8.82
N PRO A 60 -6.67 -3.92 -9.40
CA PRO A 60 -8.05 -4.41 -9.59
C PRO A 60 -8.68 -4.96 -8.30
N VAL A 61 -7.85 -5.26 -7.29
CA VAL A 61 -8.23 -5.88 -6.01
C VAL A 61 -7.50 -5.19 -4.87
N GLU A 62 -8.00 -5.37 -3.64
CA GLU A 62 -7.28 -4.95 -2.43
C GLU A 62 -6.03 -5.83 -2.21
N LEU A 63 -4.94 -5.19 -1.79
CA LEU A 63 -3.68 -5.83 -1.42
C LEU A 63 -3.26 -5.40 -0.03
N LEU A 64 -2.98 -6.36 0.85
CA LEU A 64 -2.11 -6.10 2.00
C LEU A 64 -0.66 -6.29 1.61
N LYS A 65 0.15 -5.26 1.82
CA LYS A 65 1.56 -5.24 1.45
C LYS A 65 2.42 -4.91 2.67
N ILE A 66 3.61 -5.51 2.75
CA ILE A 66 4.60 -5.09 3.75
C ILE A 66 4.96 -3.62 3.48
N ARG A 67 4.96 -2.81 4.54
CA ARG A 67 5.32 -1.39 4.46
C ARG A 67 6.74 -1.19 3.92
N GLY A 68 6.95 -0.04 3.31
CA GLY A 68 8.29 0.45 3.03
C GLY A 68 8.93 1.15 4.23
N GLN A 69 10.23 1.34 4.17
CA GLN A 69 11.01 2.12 5.12
C GLN A 69 10.90 3.62 4.83
N GLY A 70 10.65 4.42 5.87
CA GLY A 70 10.52 5.87 5.74
C GLY A 70 9.44 6.28 4.74
N SER A 71 9.82 7.11 3.76
CA SER A 71 8.96 7.51 2.64
C SER A 71 9.10 6.62 1.39
N GLY A 72 10.04 5.67 1.40
CA GLY A 72 10.34 4.79 0.28
C GLY A 72 9.57 3.47 0.32
N TRP A 73 9.81 2.64 -0.69
CA TRP A 73 9.20 1.31 -0.82
C TRP A 73 10.13 0.16 -0.43
N THR A 74 11.38 0.43 -0.05
CA THR A 74 12.29 -0.60 0.45
C THR A 74 11.62 -1.37 1.58
N CYS A 75 11.50 -2.69 1.42
CA CYS A 75 10.78 -3.57 2.34
C CYS A 75 11.19 -3.33 3.80
N LEU A 76 10.22 -3.18 4.71
CA LEU A 76 10.46 -2.93 6.13
C LEU A 76 11.44 -3.92 6.77
N PHE A 77 11.38 -5.19 6.38
CA PHE A 77 12.21 -6.26 6.95
C PHE A 77 13.60 -6.38 6.34
N PHE A 78 13.98 -5.50 5.41
CA PHE A 78 15.30 -5.51 4.81
C PHE A 78 16.33 -4.77 5.66
N ALA A 79 17.38 -5.46 6.07
CA ALA A 79 18.52 -4.89 6.79
C ALA A 79 19.64 -4.54 5.81
N ASP A 80 19.80 -3.25 5.52
CA ASP A 80 20.80 -2.72 4.58
C ASP A 80 22.23 -3.16 4.90
N ALA A 81 22.63 -3.06 6.17
CA ALA A 81 24.00 -3.31 6.62
C ALA A 81 24.51 -4.73 6.28
N GLY A 82 23.60 -5.71 6.16
CA GLY A 82 23.94 -7.09 5.85
C GLY A 82 23.32 -7.63 4.57
N ASN A 83 22.63 -6.78 3.78
CA ASN A 83 21.74 -7.20 2.69
C ASN A 83 20.78 -8.34 3.08
N ALA A 84 20.33 -8.37 4.34
CA ALA A 84 19.60 -9.52 4.88
C ALA A 84 18.10 -9.24 4.99
N CYS A 85 17.29 -10.30 4.88
CA CYS A 85 15.89 -10.25 5.30
C CYS A 85 15.81 -10.70 6.76
N THR A 86 15.29 -9.84 7.63
CA THR A 86 15.17 -10.12 9.07
C THR A 86 14.12 -11.18 9.42
N ILE A 87 13.23 -11.50 8.46
CA ILE A 87 12.24 -12.58 8.58
C ILE A 87 12.45 -13.65 7.51
N TYR A 88 13.69 -13.92 7.09
CA TYR A 88 13.94 -14.79 5.93
C TYR A 88 13.29 -16.17 6.04
N GLU A 89 13.33 -16.81 7.21
CA GLU A 89 12.67 -18.10 7.45
C GLU A 89 11.14 -18.01 7.38
N ASN A 90 10.59 -16.87 7.83
CA ASN A 90 9.16 -16.55 7.84
C ASN A 90 8.76 -15.61 6.69
N ARG A 91 9.45 -15.69 5.55
CA ARG A 91 9.19 -14.79 4.43
C ARG A 91 7.88 -15.13 3.72
N PRO A 92 7.14 -14.13 3.21
CA PRO A 92 5.88 -14.36 2.51
C PRO A 92 5.99 -15.28 1.28
N ALA A 93 4.88 -15.91 0.91
CA ALA A 93 4.74 -16.80 -0.25
C ALA A 93 5.26 -16.13 -1.52
N THR A 94 4.91 -14.87 -1.76
CA THR A 94 5.41 -14.06 -2.87
C THR A 94 6.94 -14.00 -2.92
N CYS A 95 7.62 -13.90 -1.77
CA CYS A 95 9.09 -13.93 -1.70
C CYS A 95 9.68 -15.34 -1.91
N ARG A 96 8.93 -16.39 -1.60
CA ARG A 96 9.34 -17.79 -1.81
C ARG A 96 9.22 -18.19 -3.29
N ILE A 97 8.17 -17.72 -3.96
CA ILE A 97 7.91 -17.95 -5.38
C ILE A 97 8.90 -17.17 -6.25
N LEU A 98 9.28 -15.96 -5.83
CA LEU A 98 10.14 -15.09 -6.62
C LEU A 98 11.50 -15.74 -6.93
N GLN A 99 11.69 -16.04 -8.21
CA GLN A 99 12.98 -16.33 -8.82
C GLN A 99 13.42 -15.11 -9.62
N CYS A 100 14.41 -14.34 -9.13
CA CYS A 100 14.79 -13.07 -9.76
C CYS A 100 15.29 -13.21 -11.21
N TRP A 101 15.76 -14.41 -11.59
CA TRP A 101 16.23 -14.75 -12.93
C TRP A 101 15.10 -15.28 -13.84
N GLN A 102 13.94 -15.64 -13.28
CA GLN A 102 12.80 -16.25 -13.98
C GLN A 102 11.50 -15.93 -13.21
N PRO A 103 10.99 -14.69 -13.27
CA PRO A 103 9.90 -14.22 -12.42
C PRO A 103 8.51 -14.69 -12.84
N GLU A 104 8.37 -15.48 -13.90
CA GLU A 104 7.11 -15.84 -14.56
C GLU A 104 6.09 -16.46 -13.60
N ASP A 105 6.53 -17.38 -12.73
CA ASP A 105 5.67 -18.01 -11.71
C ASP A 105 5.10 -16.97 -10.73
N LEU A 106 5.90 -15.97 -10.35
CA LEU A 106 5.40 -14.88 -9.53
C LEU A 106 4.41 -14.02 -10.32
N LEU A 107 4.76 -13.65 -11.55
CA LEU A 107 3.92 -12.78 -12.39
C LEU A 107 2.55 -13.41 -12.63
N ALA A 108 2.47 -14.73 -12.82
CA ALA A 108 1.23 -15.48 -13.00
C ALA A 108 0.31 -15.45 -11.76
N THR A 109 0.83 -15.11 -10.59
CA THR A 109 0.07 -15.08 -9.31
C THR A 109 -0.39 -13.68 -8.90
N ILE A 110 -0.01 -12.64 -9.66
CA ILE A 110 -0.38 -11.26 -9.33
C ILE A 110 -1.90 -11.13 -9.26
N TYR A 111 -2.37 -10.43 -8.23
CA TYR A 111 -3.80 -10.20 -7.93
C TYR A 111 -4.62 -11.48 -7.63
N GLN A 112 -3.99 -12.65 -7.53
CA GLN A 112 -4.67 -13.90 -7.19
C GLN A 112 -4.45 -14.28 -5.73
N ASN A 113 -5.51 -14.77 -5.07
CA ASN A 113 -5.48 -15.24 -3.69
C ASN A 113 -4.84 -14.20 -2.74
N THR A 114 -5.19 -12.91 -2.89
CA THR A 114 -4.61 -11.82 -2.11
C THR A 114 -5.15 -11.81 -0.69
N LEU A 115 -4.30 -11.52 0.30
CA LEU A 115 -4.75 -11.30 1.67
C LEU A 115 -5.36 -9.89 1.78
N ARG A 116 -6.52 -9.79 2.41
CA ARG A 116 -7.29 -8.55 2.58
C ARG A 116 -7.48 -8.24 4.06
N ARG A 117 -7.80 -6.99 4.40
CA ARG A 117 -8.09 -6.54 5.77
C ARG A 117 -9.15 -7.42 6.45
N ALA A 118 -10.21 -7.76 5.72
CA ALA A 118 -11.30 -8.62 6.22
C ALA A 118 -10.88 -10.06 6.56
N ASP A 119 -9.72 -10.53 6.10
CA ASP A 119 -9.18 -11.84 6.49
C ASP A 119 -8.49 -11.79 7.88
N LEU A 120 -8.14 -10.59 8.35
CA LEU A 120 -7.39 -10.33 9.59
C LEU A 120 -8.23 -9.66 10.68
N ILE A 121 -9.25 -8.89 10.29
CA ILE A 121 -10.15 -8.20 11.21
C ILE A 121 -11.29 -9.13 11.63
N ASN A 122 -11.67 -9.11 12.90
CA ASN A 122 -12.82 -9.85 13.38
C ASN A 122 -14.09 -9.39 12.64
N HIS A 123 -14.88 -10.34 12.15
CA HIS A 123 -16.07 -10.05 11.33
C HIS A 123 -17.16 -9.20 12.02
N HIS A 124 -17.16 -9.15 13.35
CA HIS A 124 -18.07 -8.30 14.14
C HIS A 124 -17.41 -7.00 14.63
N ASP A 125 -16.17 -6.72 14.23
CA ASP A 125 -15.47 -5.51 14.66
C ASP A 125 -16.11 -4.28 13.99
N PRO A 126 -16.51 -3.25 14.76
CA PRO A 126 -17.12 -2.03 14.22
C PRO A 126 -16.20 -1.30 13.24
N ILE A 127 -14.88 -1.51 13.29
CA ILE A 127 -13.94 -0.89 12.35
C ILE A 127 -14.24 -1.22 10.88
N LEU A 128 -14.88 -2.37 10.61
CA LEU A 128 -15.27 -2.75 9.25
C LEU A 128 -16.30 -1.77 8.66
N ALA A 129 -17.21 -1.24 9.49
CA ALA A 129 -18.19 -0.25 9.05
C ALA A 129 -17.51 1.10 8.73
N GLU A 130 -16.48 1.49 9.50
CA GLU A 130 -15.70 2.70 9.22
C GLU A 130 -14.83 2.56 7.97
N ILE A 131 -14.23 1.38 7.75
CA ILE A 131 -13.51 1.07 6.50
C ILE A 131 -14.46 1.22 5.31
N ASP A 132 -15.64 0.61 5.38
CA ASP A 132 -16.63 0.64 4.32
C ASP A 132 -17.20 2.05 4.07
N ARG A 133 -17.42 2.84 5.15
CA ARG A 133 -17.74 4.29 5.05
C ARG A 133 -16.64 5.05 4.31
N HIS A 134 -15.38 4.81 4.66
CA HIS A 134 -14.23 5.43 3.99
C HIS A 134 -14.11 5.02 2.53
N GLU A 135 -14.24 3.73 2.19
CA GLU A 135 -14.16 3.27 0.79
C GLU A 135 -15.26 3.87 -0.09
N ARG A 136 -16.48 4.05 0.44
CA ARG A 136 -17.57 4.71 -0.32
C ARG A 136 -17.30 6.19 -0.58
N ALA A 137 -16.89 6.93 0.44
CA ALA A 137 -16.65 8.37 0.33
C ALA A 137 -15.33 8.70 -0.39
N CYS A 138 -14.32 7.85 -0.22
CA CYS A 138 -12.94 8.09 -0.62
C CYS A 138 -12.36 6.91 -1.40
N SER A 139 -13.09 6.40 -2.40
CA SER A 139 -12.62 5.24 -3.17
C SER A 139 -11.32 5.53 -3.94
N GLY A 140 -10.43 4.54 -4.00
CA GLY A 140 -9.18 4.66 -4.78
C GLY A 140 -9.44 4.92 -6.27
N ARG A 141 -10.52 4.32 -6.82
CA ARG A 141 -10.94 4.53 -8.20
C ARG A 141 -11.27 5.99 -8.49
N LEU A 142 -12.12 6.62 -7.68
CA LEU A 142 -12.51 8.02 -7.88
C LEU A 142 -11.28 8.94 -7.82
N PHE A 143 -10.37 8.68 -6.87
CA PHE A 143 -9.13 9.45 -6.76
C PHE A 143 -8.27 9.33 -8.02
N THR A 144 -8.07 8.12 -8.54
CA THR A 144 -7.28 7.90 -9.75
C THR A 144 -7.95 8.51 -11.00
N GLU A 145 -9.27 8.44 -11.10
CA GLU A 145 -10.04 9.09 -12.17
C GLU A 145 -9.84 10.61 -12.14
N LEU A 146 -10.06 11.26 -10.99
CA LEU A 146 -9.85 12.70 -10.82
C LEU A 146 -8.39 13.10 -11.07
N LEU A 147 -7.44 12.32 -10.55
CA LEU A 147 -6.02 12.59 -10.75
C LEU A 147 -5.62 12.56 -12.24
N SER A 148 -6.23 11.66 -13.03
CA SER A 148 -5.96 11.58 -14.47
C SER A 148 -6.51 12.79 -15.25
N GLN A 149 -7.60 13.40 -14.78
CA GLN A 149 -8.25 14.53 -15.45
C GLN A 149 -7.49 15.84 -15.26
N VAL A 150 -6.82 16.00 -14.11
CA VAL A 150 -6.10 17.24 -13.77
C VAL A 150 -4.71 17.33 -14.43
N GLY A 151 -4.29 16.31 -15.19
CA GLY A 151 -2.95 16.21 -15.80
C GLY A 151 -2.52 17.39 -16.67
N GLY A 152 -3.46 18.18 -17.21
CA GLY A 152 -3.19 19.39 -18.00
C GLY A 152 -3.91 20.65 -17.54
N THR A 153 -4.45 20.68 -16.31
CA THR A 153 -5.24 21.81 -15.79
C THR A 153 -4.67 22.28 -14.44
N GLU A 154 -5.06 23.49 -14.03
CA GLU A 154 -4.87 24.04 -12.67
C GLU A 154 -6.14 23.95 -11.82
N ASP A 155 -7.21 23.34 -12.35
CA ASP A 155 -8.45 23.14 -11.62
C ASP A 155 -8.39 21.84 -10.84
N PHE A 156 -8.04 21.96 -9.56
CA PHE A 156 -7.97 20.85 -8.62
C PHE A 156 -9.16 20.80 -7.66
N ALA A 157 -10.27 21.52 -7.92
CA ALA A 157 -11.33 21.68 -6.93
C ALA A 157 -11.89 20.33 -6.44
N GLN A 158 -12.31 19.47 -7.38
CA GLN A 158 -12.87 18.15 -7.03
C GLN A 158 -11.84 17.22 -6.35
N LEU A 159 -10.59 17.22 -6.83
CA LEU A 159 -9.53 16.41 -6.23
C LEU A 159 -9.20 16.92 -4.82
N THR A 160 -9.18 18.25 -4.62
CA THR A 160 -8.95 18.88 -3.31
C THR A 160 -10.05 18.49 -2.33
N GLU A 161 -11.32 18.56 -2.73
CA GLU A 161 -12.44 18.12 -1.89
C GLU A 161 -12.33 16.64 -1.51
N LEU A 162 -11.92 15.78 -2.44
CA LEU A 162 -11.71 14.36 -2.14
C LEU A 162 -10.57 14.12 -1.12
N VAL A 163 -9.45 14.84 -1.27
CA VAL A 163 -8.33 14.76 -0.30
C VAL A 163 -8.76 15.31 1.06
N ARG A 164 -9.56 16.39 1.11
CA ARG A 164 -10.13 16.93 2.36
C ARG A 164 -11.05 15.92 3.02
N ALA A 165 -11.95 15.29 2.28
CA ALA A 165 -12.85 14.26 2.79
C ALA A 165 -12.09 13.06 3.39
N ASP A 166 -11.02 12.60 2.72
CA ASP A 166 -10.15 11.53 3.23
C ASP A 166 -9.52 11.90 4.58
N LEU A 167 -9.00 13.13 4.72
CA LEU A 167 -8.41 13.62 5.98
C LEU A 167 -9.45 13.75 7.10
N VAL A 168 -10.65 14.26 6.80
CA VAL A 168 -11.73 14.39 7.78
C VAL A 168 -12.16 13.02 8.30
N ILE A 169 -12.43 12.07 7.41
CA ILE A 169 -12.84 10.71 7.79
C ILE A 169 -11.74 10.04 8.63
N ARG A 170 -10.47 10.15 8.23
CA ARG A 170 -9.34 9.61 9.01
C ARG A 170 -9.30 10.18 10.43
N ALA A 171 -9.47 11.49 10.58
CA ALA A 171 -9.48 12.14 11.89
C ALA A 171 -10.67 11.69 12.76
N GLU A 172 -11.85 11.57 12.17
CA GLU A 172 -13.04 11.05 12.86
C GLU A 172 -12.85 9.60 13.33
N VAL A 173 -12.38 8.72 12.44
CA VAL A 173 -12.17 7.31 12.75
C VAL A 173 -11.09 7.16 13.83
N ALA A 174 -9.97 7.89 13.74
CA ALA A 174 -8.93 7.87 14.76
C ALA A 174 -9.45 8.29 16.14
N LYS A 175 -10.38 9.25 16.19
CA LYS A 175 -11.00 9.72 17.44
C LYS A 175 -12.03 8.73 18.01
N THR A 176 -12.78 8.05 17.15
CA THR A 176 -13.98 7.29 17.55
C THR A 176 -13.75 5.78 17.67
N ALA A 177 -12.93 5.20 16.79
CA ALA A 177 -12.71 3.75 16.73
C ALA A 177 -11.56 3.28 17.62
N GLY A 178 -10.73 4.19 18.15
CA GLY A 178 -9.74 3.88 19.19
C GLY A 178 -8.60 2.97 18.76
N PHE A 179 -8.29 2.87 17.46
CA PHE A 179 -7.10 2.12 17.02
C PHE A 179 -5.81 2.94 17.19
N PRO A 180 -4.67 2.31 17.48
CA PRO A 180 -3.37 2.99 17.53
C PRO A 180 -2.98 3.56 16.17
N LEU A 181 -2.46 4.79 16.13
CA LEU A 181 -2.12 5.51 14.90
C LEU A 181 -1.23 4.70 13.94
N GLU A 182 -0.36 3.85 14.47
CA GLU A 182 0.49 2.95 13.69
C GLU A 182 -0.28 1.95 12.82
N MET A 183 -1.54 1.63 13.17
CA MET A 183 -2.43 0.77 12.39
C MET A 183 -3.17 1.51 11.27
N GLU A 184 -3.09 2.84 11.19
CA GLU A 184 -3.87 3.63 10.23
C GLU A 184 -3.64 3.18 8.77
N MET A 185 -2.38 2.89 8.41
CA MET A 185 -2.06 2.42 7.05
C MET A 185 -2.60 1.02 6.75
N PHE A 186 -2.75 0.19 7.78
CA PHE A 186 -3.43 -1.10 7.64
C PHE A 186 -4.93 -0.88 7.49
N ILE A 187 -5.55 -0.07 8.34
CA ILE A 187 -7.00 0.12 8.37
C ILE A 187 -7.51 0.94 7.18
N LEU A 188 -6.94 2.10 6.88
CA LEU A 188 -7.44 3.07 5.89
C LEU A 188 -6.53 3.20 4.65
N GLY A 189 -5.46 2.42 4.58
CA GLY A 189 -4.47 2.53 3.49
C GLY A 189 -3.69 3.84 3.53
N ARG A 190 -3.01 4.14 2.41
CA ARG A 190 -2.24 5.39 2.28
C ARG A 190 -3.20 6.59 2.17
N PRO A 191 -3.02 7.66 2.96
CA PRO A 191 -3.81 8.88 2.79
C PRO A 191 -3.56 9.52 1.41
N PHE A 192 -4.58 10.14 0.83
CA PHE A 192 -4.51 10.59 -0.56
C PHE A 192 -3.41 11.61 -0.82
N PHE A 193 -3.10 12.48 0.15
CA PHE A 193 -1.97 13.42 -0.01
C PHE A 193 -0.63 12.70 -0.19
N LYS A 194 -0.44 11.49 0.37
CA LYS A 194 0.76 10.67 0.11
C LYS A 194 0.70 9.97 -1.24
N GLN A 195 -0.50 9.75 -1.78
CA GLN A 195 -0.69 9.15 -3.11
C GLN A 195 -0.44 10.15 -4.25
N LEU A 196 -0.46 11.46 -3.98
CA LEU A 196 -0.06 12.51 -4.93
C LEU A 196 1.44 12.50 -5.24
N ALA A 197 2.26 11.83 -4.43
CA ALA A 197 3.71 11.79 -4.64
C ALA A 197 4.07 11.27 -6.05
N GLY A 198 4.82 12.08 -6.80
CA GLY A 198 5.22 11.76 -8.19
C GLY A 198 4.23 12.20 -9.27
N SER A 199 3.09 12.80 -8.90
CA SER A 199 2.11 13.33 -9.88
C SER A 199 2.41 14.75 -10.37
N GLY A 200 3.37 15.45 -9.75
CA GLY A 200 3.61 16.88 -9.98
C GLY A 200 2.56 17.78 -9.31
N ILE A 201 1.74 17.23 -8.41
CA ILE A 201 0.78 17.94 -7.58
C ILE A 201 1.20 17.77 -6.12
N GLU A 202 1.14 18.85 -5.36
CA GLU A 202 1.39 18.86 -3.92
C GLU A 202 0.16 19.35 -3.14
N CYS A 203 0.10 18.94 -1.88
CA CYS A 203 -0.93 19.35 -0.94
C CYS A 203 -0.32 20.37 0.03
N VAL A 204 -0.85 21.59 0.04
CA VAL A 204 -0.38 22.69 0.90
C VAL A 204 -1.46 23.11 1.89
N ALA A 205 -1.06 23.60 3.06
CA ALA A 205 -2.00 24.12 4.04
C ALA A 205 -2.56 25.48 3.59
N GLU A 206 -3.87 25.69 3.75
CA GLU A 206 -4.53 26.95 3.39
C GLU A 206 -5.75 27.18 4.30
N GLY A 207 -5.81 28.32 5.00
CA GLY A 207 -6.99 28.73 5.76
C GLY A 207 -7.48 27.74 6.82
N GLY A 208 -6.59 26.92 7.41
CA GLY A 208 -6.95 25.86 8.35
C GLY A 208 -7.39 24.54 7.70
N GLY A 209 -7.38 24.46 6.36
CA GLY A 209 -7.56 23.25 5.57
C GLY A 209 -6.37 23.00 4.65
N ILE A 210 -6.64 22.38 3.50
CA ILE A 210 -5.64 22.09 2.47
C ILE A 210 -6.07 22.60 1.10
N ARG A 211 -5.11 22.91 0.22
CA ARG A 211 -5.33 23.14 -1.20
C ARG A 211 -4.33 22.31 -2.00
N LEU A 212 -4.74 21.83 -3.18
CA LEU A 212 -3.82 21.24 -4.13
C LEU A 212 -3.27 22.29 -5.09
N GLN A 213 -1.99 22.16 -5.43
CA GLN A 213 -1.34 23.02 -6.41
C GLN A 213 -0.31 22.22 -7.21
N ARG A 214 0.09 22.74 -8.36
CA ARG A 214 1.29 22.24 -9.04
C ARG A 214 2.51 22.45 -8.18
N ASP A 215 3.32 21.41 -8.14
CA ASP A 215 4.66 21.47 -7.58
C ASP A 215 5.49 22.47 -8.37
N LYS A 216 6.19 23.37 -7.69
CA LYS A 216 6.98 24.45 -8.31
C LYS A 216 8.34 23.99 -8.84
N ARG A 217 8.46 22.71 -9.20
CA ARG A 217 9.71 22.10 -9.66
C ARG A 217 10.14 22.60 -11.03
#